data_AF-A0AAJ5Z753-F1
#
_entry.id   AF-A0AAJ5Z753-F1
#
_cell.length_a   1.000
_cell.length_b   1.000
_cell.length_c   1.000
_cell.angle_alpha   90.00
_cell.angle_beta   90.00
_cell.angle_gamma   90.00
#
_symmetry.space_group_name_H-M   'P 1'
#
loop_
_entity.id
_entity.type
_entity.pdbx_description
1 polymer ?
#
loop_
_entity_poly.entity_id
_entity_poly.type
_entity_poly.pdbx_seq_one_letter_code
_entity_poly.pdbx_strand_id
1 'polypeptide(L)'
;MHGSDTHNDTSDRVLKRSYQQESMYVELFQDMLRAVLEKESHLFTASEHACFSFFFELQYDARYLFVRLLQRKKGQWYRLDKLEYNDLEDLSSAAHALSRPFAASSQIEPYRFSMMDGDIKGNILWRLELLTVDELKLLAKRLGKKSSGTRDTLLKNLTAKPTNAVLFSQQHQLSMSLQPTHDRLLSYMADIMHGGCICLDSTVHALMERLAFVYYRGKPVLGSLLTSAVLSRTGKYTFPTYVYMRDSSMFPDRDCLLRYEEAVQLVEQMDAFVEGMKSSLDSARACLPLLDICEPAWLEATHEMRTVYPEALHDPDTHVTYTFSLQRRLARLESQLKIPKSARQTFILAHREPRVVEFEGVRVNGRLVQPRNMLRQTVLTNANLADARNGKVPVGHHVPWNSIA
;
A
#
# COMPACT_ATOMS: atom_id res chain seq x y z
N MET A 1 -68.87 9.40 5.25
CA MET A 1 -68.66 8.12 5.97
C MET A 1 -67.28 7.62 5.60
N HIS A 2 -66.49 7.28 6.62
CA HIS A 2 -65.27 6.45 6.57
C HIS A 2 -64.08 7.06 5.80
N GLY A 3 -62.85 7.00 6.28
CA GLY A 3 -62.27 6.30 7.42
C GLY A 3 -60.76 6.52 7.33
N SER A 4 -60.13 6.64 8.49
CA SER A 4 -58.71 6.82 8.75
C SER A 4 -57.86 5.64 8.28
N ASP A 5 -56.83 5.89 7.46
CA ASP A 5 -55.71 4.97 7.24
C ASP A 5 -54.39 5.68 7.60
N THR A 6 -54.15 5.82 8.91
CA THR A 6 -52.87 6.29 9.49
C THR A 6 -52.16 5.18 10.27
N HIS A 7 -52.22 3.94 9.77
CA HIS A 7 -51.55 2.80 10.40
C HIS A 7 -50.93 1.89 9.34
N ASN A 8 -49.78 2.27 8.79
CA ASN A 8 -48.85 1.25 8.26
C ASN A 8 -47.38 1.70 8.14
N ASP A 9 -47.10 3.02 8.11
CA ASP A 9 -45.74 3.51 7.83
C ASP A 9 -44.76 3.37 9.03
N THR A 10 -45.29 3.20 10.24
CA THR A 10 -44.50 2.89 11.43
C THR A 10 -44.09 1.41 11.51
N SER A 11 -44.87 0.50 10.93
CA SER A 11 -44.57 -0.94 10.98
C SER A 11 -43.43 -1.30 10.02
N ASP A 12 -43.36 -0.69 8.83
CA ASP A 12 -42.27 -0.92 7.88
C ASP A 12 -40.92 -0.35 8.34
N ARG A 13 -40.93 0.75 9.11
CA ARG A 13 -39.71 1.26 9.76
C ARG A 13 -39.25 0.37 10.92
N VAL A 14 -40.17 -0.29 11.61
CA VAL A 14 -39.86 -1.24 12.70
C VAL A 14 -39.40 -2.59 12.13
N LEU A 15 -39.95 -3.04 10.99
CA LEU A 15 -39.54 -4.27 10.30
C LEU A 15 -38.21 -4.13 9.54
N LYS A 16 -37.82 -2.92 9.12
CA LYS A 16 -36.45 -2.66 8.61
C LYS A 16 -35.37 -2.67 9.68
N ARG A 17 -35.74 -2.52 10.96
CA ARG A 17 -34.80 -2.57 12.10
C ARG A 17 -34.50 -4.01 12.57
N SER A 18 -35.24 -5.02 12.10
CA SER A 18 -35.08 -6.41 12.54
C SER A 18 -34.05 -7.23 11.75
N TYR A 19 -33.42 -6.65 10.72
CA TYR A 19 -32.24 -7.24 10.10
C TYR A 19 -30.99 -6.59 10.70
N GLN A 20 -30.65 -7.03 11.91
CA GLN A 20 -29.27 -7.04 12.45
C GLN A 20 -28.39 -7.94 11.57
N GLN A 21 -28.31 -7.67 10.26
CA GLN A 21 -27.32 -8.33 9.44
C GLN A 21 -26.02 -7.61 9.75
N GLU A 22 -25.09 -8.31 10.39
CA GLU A 22 -23.76 -7.76 10.65
C GLU A 22 -23.22 -7.19 9.35
N SER A 23 -22.57 -6.03 9.43
CA SER A 23 -21.94 -5.41 8.28
C SER A 23 -21.03 -6.43 7.62
N MET A 24 -21.20 -6.61 6.31
CA MET A 24 -20.39 -7.53 5.50
C MET A 24 -18.89 -7.43 5.79
N TYR A 25 -18.38 -6.22 6.07
CA TYR A 25 -16.97 -6.02 6.41
C TYR A 25 -16.55 -6.71 7.72
N VAL A 26 -17.40 -6.67 8.74
CA VAL A 26 -17.14 -7.28 10.04
C VAL A 26 -17.19 -8.79 9.92
N GLU A 27 -18.18 -9.34 9.21
CA GLU A 27 -18.28 -10.79 8.96
C GLU A 27 -17.03 -11.32 8.23
N LEU A 28 -16.64 -10.68 7.11
CA LEU A 28 -15.48 -11.11 6.33
C LEU A 28 -14.18 -11.03 7.15
N PHE A 29 -14.05 -10.03 8.01
CA PHE A 29 -12.90 -9.89 8.89
C PHE A 29 -12.88 -10.95 10.00
N GLN A 30 -14.02 -11.24 10.61
CA GLN A 30 -14.14 -12.33 11.59
C GLN A 30 -13.82 -13.69 10.95
N ASP A 31 -14.31 -13.95 9.75
CA ASP A 31 -14.05 -15.20 9.03
C ASP A 31 -12.56 -15.36 8.70
N MET A 32 -11.90 -14.27 8.30
CA MET A 32 -10.45 -14.24 8.11
C MET A 32 -9.70 -14.57 9.40
N LEU A 33 -10.08 -13.95 10.52
CA LEU A 33 -9.50 -14.23 11.84
C LEU A 33 -9.66 -15.71 12.23
N ARG A 34 -10.88 -16.25 12.13
CA ARG A 34 -11.16 -17.66 12.44
C ARG A 34 -10.32 -18.60 11.57
N ALA A 35 -10.28 -18.36 10.26
CA ALA A 35 -9.56 -19.21 9.31
C ALA A 35 -8.05 -19.25 9.57
N VAL A 36 -7.45 -18.17 10.06
CA VAL A 36 -6.03 -18.14 10.43
C VAL A 36 -5.80 -18.80 11.79
N LEU A 37 -6.63 -18.48 12.80
CA LEU A 37 -6.46 -18.99 14.16
C LEU A 37 -6.70 -20.50 14.27
N GLU A 38 -7.58 -21.08 13.45
CA GLU A 38 -7.85 -22.52 13.45
C GLU A 38 -6.67 -23.38 12.96
N LYS A 39 -5.83 -22.84 12.07
CA LYS A 39 -4.79 -23.61 11.36
C LYS A 39 -3.37 -23.17 11.66
N GLU A 40 -3.17 -21.90 12.02
CA GLU A 40 -1.85 -21.26 12.09
C GLU A 40 -1.68 -20.43 13.37
N SER A 41 -2.28 -20.88 14.48
CA SER A 41 -2.16 -20.21 15.78
C SER A 41 -0.72 -20.15 16.31
N HIS A 42 0.16 -21.07 15.89
CA HIS A 42 1.57 -21.15 16.30
C HIS A 42 2.43 -19.98 15.80
N LEU A 43 1.98 -19.23 14.80
CA LEU A 43 2.71 -18.08 14.25
C LEU A 43 2.60 -16.83 15.12
N PHE A 44 1.72 -16.83 16.13
CA PHE A 44 1.43 -15.67 16.97
C PHE A 44 1.82 -15.90 18.44
N THR A 45 2.29 -14.84 19.08
CA THR A 45 2.64 -14.79 20.50
C THR A 45 1.40 -14.76 21.39
N ALA A 46 1.57 -15.09 22.68
CA ALA A 46 0.46 -15.07 23.64
C ALA A 46 -0.21 -13.68 23.78
N SER A 47 0.56 -12.59 23.63
CA SER A 47 0.01 -11.22 23.65
C SER A 47 -0.82 -10.91 22.41
N GLU A 48 -0.41 -11.41 21.24
CA GLU A 48 -1.16 -11.29 19.99
C GLU A 48 -2.46 -12.11 20.04
N HIS A 49 -2.42 -13.30 20.63
CA HIS A 49 -3.63 -14.09 20.91
C HIS A 49 -4.60 -13.39 21.85
N ALA A 50 -4.10 -12.70 22.89
CA ALA A 50 -4.94 -11.88 23.75
C ALA A 50 -5.61 -10.73 22.98
N CYS A 51 -4.91 -10.13 22.01
CA CYS A 51 -5.47 -9.13 21.10
C CYS A 51 -6.63 -9.70 20.28
N PHE A 52 -6.45 -10.86 19.64
CA PHE A 52 -7.52 -11.49 18.87
C PHE A 52 -8.72 -11.87 19.76
N SER A 53 -8.46 -12.35 20.98
CA SER A 53 -9.52 -12.71 21.93
C SER A 53 -10.34 -11.48 22.33
N PHE A 54 -9.68 -10.36 22.66
CA PHE A 54 -10.36 -9.12 23.00
C PHE A 54 -11.18 -8.57 21.84
N PHE A 55 -10.72 -8.73 20.59
CA PHE A 55 -11.51 -8.34 19.42
C PHE A 55 -12.87 -9.04 19.37
N PHE A 56 -12.95 -10.32 19.75
CA PHE A 56 -14.22 -11.06 19.80
C PHE A 56 -15.12 -10.63 20.97
N GLU A 57 -14.54 -10.19 22.09
CA GLU A 57 -15.26 -9.68 23.27
C GLU A 57 -15.86 -8.28 23.08
N LEU A 58 -15.33 -7.50 22.13
CA LEU A 58 -15.81 -6.16 21.83
C LEU A 58 -17.27 -6.14 21.36
N GLN A 59 -17.98 -5.08 21.74
CA GLN A 59 -19.31 -4.77 21.22
C GLN A 59 -19.29 -4.60 19.70
N TYR A 60 -20.41 -4.92 19.04
CA TYR A 60 -20.53 -4.85 17.58
C TYR A 60 -20.10 -3.49 17.01
N ASP A 61 -20.56 -2.38 17.60
CA ASP A 61 -20.23 -1.02 17.19
C ASP A 61 -18.72 -0.73 17.23
N ALA A 62 -18.04 -1.22 18.28
CA ALA A 62 -16.59 -1.10 18.41
C ALA A 62 -15.86 -1.96 17.36
N ARG A 63 -16.31 -3.19 17.10
CA ARG A 63 -15.76 -4.05 16.05
C ARG A 63 -15.95 -3.44 14.66
N TYR A 64 -17.12 -2.87 14.38
CA TYR A 64 -17.41 -2.17 13.13
C TYR A 64 -16.48 -0.97 12.95
N LEU A 65 -16.36 -0.10 13.96
CA LEU A 65 -15.49 1.06 13.92
C LEU A 65 -14.03 0.65 13.68
N PHE A 66 -13.56 -0.40 14.38
CA PHE A 66 -12.21 -0.94 14.20
C PHE A 66 -11.95 -1.40 12.76
N VAL A 67 -12.83 -2.24 12.21
CA VAL A 67 -12.68 -2.78 10.84
C VAL A 67 -12.75 -1.66 9.79
N ARG A 68 -13.55 -0.61 10.02
CA ARG A 68 -13.60 0.56 9.14
C ARG A 68 -12.32 1.38 9.20
N LEU A 69 -11.76 1.59 10.38
CA LEU A 69 -10.50 2.33 10.55
C LEU A 69 -9.30 1.54 10.00
N LEU A 70 -9.30 0.21 10.13
CA LEU A 70 -8.24 -0.68 9.62
C LEU A 70 -8.10 -0.63 8.09
N GLN A 71 -9.20 -0.36 7.37
CA GLN A 71 -9.17 -0.23 5.90
C GLN A 71 -8.69 1.14 5.41
N ARG A 72 -8.43 2.08 6.31
CA ARG A 72 -7.95 3.43 5.96
C ARG A 72 -6.42 3.49 6.00
N LYS A 73 -5.87 4.71 6.12
CA LYS A 73 -4.41 4.92 6.11
C LYS A 73 -3.83 4.60 7.48
N LYS A 74 -2.68 3.90 7.49
CA LYS A 74 -1.96 3.54 8.72
C LYS A 74 -1.56 4.77 9.52
N GLY A 75 -1.71 4.70 10.85
CA GLY A 75 -1.22 5.72 11.79
C GLY A 75 -1.82 7.12 11.61
N GLN A 76 -2.94 7.24 10.88
CA GLN A 76 -3.64 8.51 10.73
C GLN A 76 -4.67 8.71 11.83
N TRP A 77 -4.67 9.92 12.36
CA TRP A 77 -5.66 10.39 13.31
C TRP A 77 -6.93 10.79 12.59
N TYR A 78 -8.07 10.36 13.12
CA TYR A 78 -9.39 10.67 12.60
C TYR A 78 -10.19 11.46 13.63
N ARG A 79 -10.88 12.50 13.15
CA ARG A 79 -11.85 13.25 13.96
C ARG A 79 -13.17 12.51 13.99
N LEU A 80 -13.72 12.32 15.18
CA LEU A 80 -15.00 11.64 15.36
C LEU A 80 -16.15 12.42 14.68
N ASP A 81 -16.08 13.76 14.68
CA ASP A 81 -17.01 14.65 13.94
C ASP A 81 -17.16 14.32 12.45
N LYS A 82 -16.08 13.87 11.80
CA LYS A 82 -16.05 13.62 10.34
C LYS A 82 -16.28 12.16 10.00
N LEU A 83 -16.44 11.31 11.00
CA LEU A 83 -16.68 9.88 10.85
C LEU A 83 -18.19 9.64 10.89
N GLU A 84 -18.87 9.96 9.79
CA GLU A 84 -20.30 9.65 9.64
C GLU A 84 -20.46 8.19 9.20
N TYR A 85 -20.84 7.32 10.14
CA TYR A 85 -21.21 5.94 9.87
C TYR A 85 -22.69 5.73 10.21
N ASN A 86 -23.51 5.48 9.18
CA ASN A 86 -24.96 5.32 9.33
C ASN A 86 -25.36 4.09 10.17
N ASP A 87 -24.45 3.13 10.33
CA ASP A 87 -24.69 1.86 11.02
C ASP A 87 -24.29 1.89 12.51
N LEU A 88 -23.82 3.03 13.03
CA LEU A 88 -23.38 3.17 14.42
C LEU A 88 -24.39 4.00 15.22
N GLU A 89 -24.81 3.49 16.37
CA GLU A 89 -25.70 4.22 17.29
C GLU A 89 -24.91 5.26 18.09
N ASP A 90 -23.76 4.88 18.66
CA ASP A 90 -22.90 5.78 19.44
C ASP A 90 -21.40 5.58 19.11
N LEU A 91 -20.86 6.55 18.35
CA LEU A 91 -19.46 6.57 17.93
C LEU A 91 -18.49 6.84 19.10
N SER A 92 -18.89 7.66 20.08
CA SER A 92 -18.03 8.02 21.21
C SER A 92 -17.87 6.83 22.16
N SER A 93 -18.96 6.13 22.48
CA SER A 93 -18.90 4.90 23.27
C SER A 93 -18.04 3.81 22.60
N ALA A 94 -18.20 3.62 21.28
CA ALA A 94 -17.39 2.68 20.50
C ALA A 94 -15.89 3.05 20.52
N ALA A 95 -15.55 4.33 20.37
CA ALA A 95 -14.17 4.82 20.47
C ALA A 95 -13.58 4.58 21.87
N HIS A 96 -14.36 4.85 22.93
CA HIS A 96 -13.94 4.58 24.29
C HIS A 96 -13.71 3.08 24.53
N ALA A 97 -14.55 2.20 23.99
CA ALA A 97 -14.38 0.75 24.10
C ALA A 97 -13.08 0.26 23.45
N LEU A 98 -12.72 0.79 22.27
CA LEU A 98 -11.45 0.48 21.59
C LEU A 98 -10.22 1.00 22.35
N SER A 99 -10.38 2.10 23.08
CA SER A 99 -9.30 2.64 23.90
C SER A 99 -9.07 1.87 25.20
N ARG A 100 -9.90 0.88 25.56
CA ARG A 100 -9.71 0.14 26.81
C ARG A 100 -8.45 -0.73 26.74
N PRO A 101 -7.61 -0.72 27.80
CA PRO A 101 -6.47 -1.62 27.88
C PRO A 101 -6.93 -3.05 28.12
N PHE A 102 -6.35 -4.01 27.39
CA PHE A 102 -6.79 -5.42 27.46
C PHE A 102 -5.68 -6.42 27.78
N ALA A 103 -4.41 -5.99 27.84
CA ALA A 103 -3.33 -6.84 28.33
C ALA A 103 -2.24 -6.02 29.02
N ALA A 104 -1.97 -6.32 30.29
CA ALA A 104 -0.82 -5.80 31.02
C ALA A 104 0.39 -6.70 30.77
N SER A 105 1.24 -6.33 29.81
CA SER A 105 2.58 -6.93 29.76
C SER A 105 3.42 -6.29 30.87
N SER A 106 4.25 -7.07 31.54
CA SER A 106 4.84 -6.68 32.83
C SER A 106 5.86 -5.53 32.79
N GLN A 107 6.15 -4.88 31.65
CA GLN A 107 7.15 -3.80 31.59
C GLN A 107 6.92 -2.67 30.56
N ILE A 108 5.96 -2.78 29.62
CA ILE A 108 5.70 -1.75 28.60
C ILE A 108 4.17 -1.60 28.48
N GLU A 109 3.72 -0.35 28.31
CA GLU A 109 2.33 0.12 28.35
C GLU A 109 1.26 -0.91 27.91
N PRO A 110 0.10 -0.97 28.60
CA PRO A 110 -0.91 -1.97 28.30
C PRO A 110 -1.33 -1.93 26.83
N TYR A 111 -1.51 -3.09 26.21
CA TYR A 111 -1.99 -3.17 24.82
C TYR A 111 -3.38 -2.54 24.70
N ARG A 112 -3.55 -1.66 23.71
CA ARG A 112 -4.79 -0.92 23.40
C ARG A 112 -5.02 -0.94 21.89
N PHE A 113 -6.28 -1.01 21.46
CA PHE A 113 -6.62 -1.01 20.03
C PHE A 113 -6.49 0.38 19.42
N SER A 114 -6.85 1.42 20.18
CA SER A 114 -6.80 2.80 19.72
C SER A 114 -6.30 3.75 20.80
N MET A 115 -5.57 4.77 20.36
CA MET A 115 -5.23 5.93 21.16
C MET A 115 -6.30 7.01 20.99
N MET A 116 -6.62 7.69 22.09
CA MET A 116 -7.51 8.86 22.08
C MET A 116 -6.80 10.11 22.61
N ASP A 117 -7.52 11.23 22.65
CA ASP A 117 -7.01 12.55 23.00
C ASP A 117 -6.24 12.67 24.33
N GLY A 118 -6.50 11.78 25.29
CA GLY A 118 -5.87 11.80 26.61
C GLY A 118 -4.49 11.14 26.67
N ASP A 119 -4.17 10.28 25.70
CA ASP A 119 -2.95 9.45 25.75
C ASP A 119 -1.72 10.16 25.16
N ILE A 120 -1.92 11.27 24.43
CA ILE A 120 -0.81 11.99 23.79
C ILE A 120 -0.33 13.15 24.64
N LYS A 121 0.78 12.92 25.33
CA LYS A 121 1.58 13.98 25.92
C LYS A 121 2.47 14.61 24.85
N GLY A 122 2.12 15.82 24.39
CA GLY A 122 3.15 16.82 24.09
C GLY A 122 3.33 17.34 22.65
N ASN A 123 2.60 16.87 21.63
CA ASN A 123 2.81 17.41 20.27
C ASN A 123 1.51 17.93 19.63
N ILE A 124 1.17 19.22 19.78
CA ILE A 124 -0.04 19.80 19.16
C ILE A 124 0.04 19.77 17.61
N LEU A 125 1.23 19.57 17.04
CA LEU A 125 1.42 19.62 15.58
C LEU A 125 0.50 18.64 14.84
N TRP A 126 0.31 17.42 15.37
CA TRP A 126 -0.60 16.48 14.73
C TRP A 126 -2.04 17.00 14.78
N ARG A 127 -2.54 17.51 15.92
CA ARG A 127 -3.89 18.10 16.01
C ARG A 127 -4.11 19.19 14.98
N LEU A 128 -3.15 20.10 14.85
CA LEU A 128 -3.19 21.16 13.83
C LEU A 128 -3.20 20.61 12.40
N GLU A 129 -2.57 19.46 12.18
CA GLU A 129 -2.60 18.78 10.89
C GLU A 129 -3.98 18.18 10.57
N LEU A 130 -4.80 17.86 11.57
CA LEU A 130 -6.17 17.38 11.33
C LEU A 130 -7.15 18.50 10.97
N LEU A 131 -6.82 19.74 11.30
CA LEU A 131 -7.70 20.89 11.06
C LEU A 131 -7.67 21.31 9.59
N THR A 132 -8.83 21.77 9.11
CA THR A 132 -8.96 22.39 7.79
C THR A 132 -8.31 23.77 7.78
N VAL A 133 -8.01 24.29 6.59
CA VAL A 133 -7.42 25.64 6.46
C VAL A 133 -8.35 26.71 7.05
N ASP A 134 -9.66 26.53 6.93
CA ASP A 134 -10.63 27.50 7.45
C ASP A 134 -10.75 27.44 8.97
N GLU A 135 -10.65 26.26 9.57
CA GLU A 135 -10.55 26.09 11.02
C GLU A 135 -9.24 26.68 11.56
N LEU A 136 -8.12 26.50 10.87
CA LEU A 136 -6.84 27.12 11.23
C LEU A 136 -6.90 28.65 11.15
N LYS A 137 -7.60 29.21 10.16
CA LYS A 137 -7.86 30.65 10.05
C LYS A 137 -8.74 31.15 11.20
N LEU A 138 -9.78 30.39 11.55
CA LEU A 138 -10.65 30.71 12.69
C LEU A 138 -9.88 30.70 14.01
N LEU A 139 -9.03 29.70 14.23
CA LEU A 139 -8.13 29.64 15.37
C LEU A 139 -7.15 30.81 15.40
N ALA A 140 -6.52 31.14 14.26
CA ALA A 140 -5.62 32.29 14.17
C ALA A 140 -6.34 33.60 14.51
N LYS A 141 -7.58 33.78 14.03
CA LYS A 141 -8.41 34.96 14.34
C LYS A 141 -8.77 35.02 15.84
N ARG A 142 -9.15 33.89 16.45
CA ARG A 142 -9.46 33.81 17.89
C ARG A 142 -8.25 34.05 18.78
N LEU A 143 -7.05 33.67 18.31
CA LEU A 143 -5.78 33.89 19.02
C LEU A 143 -5.15 35.27 18.73
N GLY A 144 -5.78 36.12 17.90
CA GLY A 144 -5.24 37.42 17.52
C GLY A 144 -3.98 37.35 16.64
N LYS A 145 -3.70 36.21 16.00
CA LYS A 145 -2.58 36.00 15.08
C LYS A 145 -2.99 36.27 13.63
N LYS A 146 -2.01 36.54 12.75
CA LYS A 146 -2.26 36.77 11.31
C LYS A 146 -2.91 35.51 10.69
N SER A 147 -4.09 35.67 10.10
CA SER A 147 -4.89 34.59 9.51
C SER A 147 -4.69 34.40 8.00
N SER A 148 -3.75 35.12 7.38
CA SER A 148 -3.50 35.04 5.94
C SER A 148 -2.22 34.27 5.62
N GLY A 149 -2.32 33.29 4.71
CA GLY A 149 -1.19 32.54 4.17
C GLY A 149 -1.49 31.07 3.83
N THR A 150 -0.47 30.39 3.28
CA THR A 150 -0.47 28.93 3.01
C THR A 150 -0.52 28.14 4.32
N ARG A 151 -1.03 26.91 4.30
CA ARG A 151 -1.16 26.02 5.47
C ARG A 151 0.09 25.99 6.35
N ASP A 152 1.28 25.87 5.76
CA ASP A 152 2.54 25.80 6.51
C ASP A 152 2.90 27.10 7.24
N THR A 153 2.51 28.25 6.67
CA THR A 153 2.69 29.55 7.33
C THR A 153 1.75 29.69 8.52
N LEU A 154 0.52 29.19 8.43
CA LEU A 154 -0.43 29.17 9.53
C LEU A 154 0.05 28.24 10.65
N LEU A 155 0.55 27.05 10.30
CA LEU A 155 1.13 26.10 11.28
C LEU A 155 2.30 26.73 12.03
N LYS A 156 3.26 27.34 11.32
CA LYS A 156 4.40 28.05 11.92
C LYS A 156 3.97 29.22 12.80
N ASN A 157 2.96 29.98 12.38
CA ASN A 157 2.45 31.12 13.16
C ASN A 157 1.75 30.65 14.45
N LEU A 158 1.00 29.56 14.39
CA LEU A 158 0.29 29.00 15.55
C LEU A 158 1.26 28.38 16.56
N THR A 159 2.33 27.73 16.09
CA THR A 159 3.36 27.10 16.93
C THR A 159 4.46 28.05 17.39
N ALA A 160 4.54 29.27 16.81
CA ALA A 160 5.42 30.32 17.28
C ALA A 160 5.17 30.66 18.76
N LYS A 161 6.27 31.01 19.46
CA LYS A 161 6.40 31.12 20.92
C LYS A 161 5.13 31.65 21.63
N PRO A 162 4.75 31.05 22.77
CA PRO A 162 3.53 31.42 23.48
C PRO A 162 3.65 32.83 24.08
N THR A 163 2.80 33.76 23.62
CA THR A 163 2.68 35.10 24.22
C THR A 163 1.88 34.99 25.52
N ASN A 164 2.56 34.89 26.66
CA ASN A 164 1.93 34.57 27.95
C ASN A 164 1.08 35.68 28.59
N ALA A 165 0.72 36.74 27.85
CA ALA A 165 -0.12 37.82 28.36
C ALA A 165 -1.05 38.35 27.26
N VAL A 166 -2.36 38.31 27.52
CA VAL A 166 -3.34 39.13 26.79
C VAL A 166 -3.97 40.06 27.82
N LEU A 167 -3.67 41.35 27.71
CA LEU A 167 -4.33 42.43 28.44
C LEU A 167 -5.70 42.65 27.79
N PHE A 168 -6.78 42.55 28.57
CA PHE A 168 -8.12 42.89 28.10
C PHE A 168 -8.84 43.79 29.10
N SER A 169 -9.63 44.71 28.55
CA SER A 169 -10.44 45.66 29.31
C SER A 169 -11.90 45.23 29.21
N GLN A 170 -12.50 44.90 30.35
CA GLN A 170 -13.95 44.71 30.48
C GLN A 170 -14.45 45.67 31.55
N GLN A 171 -15.52 46.42 31.25
CA GLN A 171 -16.21 47.31 32.20
C GLN A 171 -15.27 48.26 33.00
N HIS A 172 -14.33 48.92 32.31
CA HIS A 172 -13.39 49.89 32.91
C HIS A 172 -12.42 49.33 33.97
N GLN A 173 -12.28 48.00 34.05
CA GLN A 173 -11.21 47.36 34.81
C GLN A 173 -10.25 46.62 33.86
N LEU A 174 -8.96 46.91 34.01
CA LEU A 174 -7.90 46.17 33.32
C LEU A 174 -7.70 44.86 34.06
N SER A 175 -7.92 43.74 33.37
CA SER A 175 -7.65 42.41 33.91
C SER A 175 -6.66 41.67 33.01
N MET A 176 -5.85 40.83 33.63
CA MET A 176 -4.79 40.08 32.96
C MET A 176 -5.08 38.59 33.11
N SER A 177 -5.36 37.91 32.00
CA SER A 177 -5.43 36.45 31.98
C SER A 177 -4.04 35.89 31.70
N LEU A 178 -3.49 35.18 32.68
CA LEU A 178 -2.19 34.49 32.63
C LEU A 178 -2.32 33.04 32.13
N GLN A 179 -3.32 32.73 31.30
CA GLN A 179 -3.39 31.41 30.71
C GLN A 179 -2.34 31.27 29.59
N PRO A 180 -1.45 30.26 29.65
CA PRO A 180 -0.49 30.03 28.58
C PRO A 180 -1.26 29.83 27.27
N THR A 181 -0.75 30.41 26.18
CA THR A 181 -1.43 30.35 24.87
C THR A 181 -1.68 28.92 24.40
N HIS A 182 -0.89 27.97 24.90
CA HIS A 182 -1.01 26.54 24.67
C HIS A 182 -2.34 25.99 25.19
N ASP A 183 -2.71 26.31 26.44
CA ASP A 183 -3.94 25.81 27.07
C ASP A 183 -5.19 26.42 26.43
N ARG A 184 -5.12 27.69 26.03
CA ARG A 184 -6.20 28.35 25.26
C ARG A 184 -6.36 27.75 23.87
N LEU A 185 -5.26 27.43 23.21
CA LEU A 185 -5.31 26.77 21.92
C LEU A 185 -5.88 25.35 22.05
N LEU A 186 -5.54 24.61 23.11
CA LEU A 186 -6.11 23.31 23.42
C LEU A 186 -7.62 23.38 23.73
N SER A 187 -8.08 24.38 24.50
CA SER A 187 -9.50 24.56 24.77
C SER A 187 -10.29 24.88 23.49
N TYR A 188 -9.77 25.80 22.66
CA TYR A 188 -10.42 26.10 21.38
C TYR A 188 -10.37 24.94 20.40
N MET A 189 -9.35 24.08 20.47
CA MET A 189 -9.32 22.84 19.70
C MET A 189 -10.35 21.83 20.17
N ALA A 190 -10.54 21.68 21.50
CA ALA A 190 -11.59 20.84 22.06
C ALA A 190 -12.99 21.36 21.68
N ASP A 191 -13.16 22.67 21.61
CA ASP A 191 -14.42 23.30 21.16
C ASP A 191 -14.69 23.08 19.66
N ILE A 192 -13.64 22.89 18.83
CA ILE A 192 -13.79 22.68 17.39
C ILE A 192 -13.91 21.19 17.06
N MET A 193 -13.24 20.33 17.82
CA MET A 193 -13.21 18.89 17.64
C MET A 193 -14.18 18.23 18.62
N HIS A 194 -15.48 18.30 18.33
CA HIS A 194 -16.47 17.63 19.15
C HIS A 194 -16.26 16.09 19.05
N GLY A 195 -16.58 15.36 20.12
CA GLY A 195 -16.41 13.90 20.17
C GLY A 195 -14.97 13.40 20.32
N GLY A 196 -13.94 14.15 19.91
CA GLY A 196 -12.53 13.83 20.07
C GLY A 196 -11.84 13.23 18.82
N CYS A 197 -10.59 12.82 18.99
CA CYS A 197 -9.77 12.17 17.94
C CYS A 197 -9.42 10.72 18.30
N ILE A 198 -9.45 9.85 17.29
CA ILE A 198 -9.07 8.44 17.40
C ILE A 198 -7.97 8.10 16.39
N CYS A 199 -6.99 7.34 16.84
CA CYS A 199 -5.99 6.72 15.97
C CYS A 199 -5.85 5.25 16.36
N LEU A 200 -5.79 4.37 15.36
CA LEU A 200 -5.46 2.97 15.61
C LEU A 200 -3.98 2.86 15.98
N ASP A 201 -3.70 2.05 16.99
CA ASP A 201 -2.32 1.83 17.38
C ASP A 201 -1.55 1.13 16.25
N SER A 202 -0.31 1.58 16.04
CA SER A 202 0.54 1.09 14.95
C SER A 202 0.87 -0.40 15.12
N THR A 203 1.04 -0.86 16.37
CA THR A 203 1.37 -2.26 16.65
C THR A 203 0.20 -3.18 16.32
N VAL A 204 -1.02 -2.76 16.63
CA VAL A 204 -2.25 -3.48 16.30
C VAL A 204 -2.48 -3.50 14.79
N HIS A 205 -2.25 -2.38 14.11
CA HIS A 205 -2.33 -2.34 12.65
C HIS A 205 -1.35 -3.32 12.01
N ALA A 206 -0.09 -3.32 12.44
CA ALA A 206 0.92 -4.26 11.94
C ALA A 206 0.56 -5.73 12.24
N LEU A 207 -0.06 -6.02 13.39
CA LEU A 207 -0.57 -7.36 13.70
C LEU A 207 -1.69 -7.79 12.73
N MET A 208 -2.65 -6.90 12.45
CA MET A 208 -3.74 -7.22 11.53
C MET A 208 -3.27 -7.35 10.08
N GLU A 209 -2.24 -6.62 9.68
CA GLU A 209 -1.60 -6.80 8.39
C GLU A 209 -0.85 -8.12 8.30
N ARG A 210 -0.14 -8.53 9.35
CA ARG A 210 0.48 -9.87 9.43
C ARG A 210 -0.56 -10.97 9.34
N LEU A 211 -1.69 -10.82 10.03
CA LEU A 211 -2.82 -11.76 9.93
C LEU A 211 -3.32 -11.86 8.48
N ALA A 212 -3.56 -10.72 7.83
CA ALA A 212 -4.03 -10.71 6.45
C ALA A 212 -2.97 -11.26 5.49
N PHE A 213 -1.70 -10.99 5.73
CA PHE A 213 -0.58 -11.53 4.97
C PHE A 213 -0.50 -13.06 5.06
N VAL A 214 -0.72 -13.61 6.25
CA VAL A 214 -0.84 -15.06 6.47
C VAL A 214 -2.08 -15.63 5.76
N TYR A 215 -3.21 -14.92 5.80
CA TYR A 215 -4.44 -15.32 5.10
C TYR A 215 -4.29 -15.35 3.57
N TYR A 216 -3.74 -14.30 2.97
CA TYR A 216 -3.54 -14.20 1.52
C TYR A 216 -2.26 -14.88 1.02
N ARG A 217 -1.46 -15.47 1.91
CA ARG A 217 -0.14 -16.06 1.60
C ARG A 217 0.81 -15.04 0.94
N GLY A 218 0.68 -13.78 1.32
CA GLY A 218 1.39 -12.65 0.71
C GLY A 218 0.62 -11.34 0.85
N LYS A 219 1.09 -10.28 0.18
CA LYS A 219 0.40 -8.99 0.18
C LYS A 219 -0.91 -9.08 -0.61
N PRO A 220 -2.01 -8.46 -0.14
CA PRO A 220 -3.27 -8.43 -0.86
C PRO A 220 -3.11 -7.72 -2.22
N VAL A 221 -3.40 -8.44 -3.31
CA VAL A 221 -3.19 -7.98 -4.69
C VAL A 221 -4.10 -6.80 -5.07
N LEU A 222 -5.31 -6.73 -4.48
CA LEU A 222 -6.34 -5.74 -4.81
C LEU A 222 -6.37 -4.55 -3.83
N GLY A 223 -5.24 -4.25 -3.20
CA GLY A 223 -5.08 -3.11 -2.30
C GLY A 223 -5.42 -3.46 -0.85
N SER A 224 -6.58 -3.00 -0.34
CA SER A 224 -6.92 -3.15 1.09
C SER A 224 -7.17 -4.61 1.50
N LEU A 225 -7.02 -4.89 2.79
CA LEU A 225 -7.14 -6.23 3.39
C LEU A 225 -8.45 -6.95 3.03
N LEU A 226 -9.55 -6.21 2.88
CA LEU A 226 -10.88 -6.80 2.65
C LEU A 226 -11.38 -6.61 1.22
N THR A 227 -10.68 -5.87 0.36
CA THR A 227 -11.18 -5.54 -0.98
C THR A 227 -11.50 -6.80 -1.81
N SER A 228 -10.59 -7.78 -1.81
CA SER A 228 -10.77 -9.03 -2.58
C SER A 228 -12.01 -9.80 -2.11
N ALA A 229 -12.16 -9.96 -0.80
CA ALA A 229 -13.27 -10.68 -0.18
C ALA A 229 -14.62 -9.95 -0.40
N VAL A 230 -14.62 -8.62 -0.29
CA VAL A 230 -15.79 -7.77 -0.57
C VAL A 230 -16.21 -7.85 -2.04
N LEU A 231 -15.25 -7.82 -2.96
CA LEU A 231 -15.51 -7.94 -4.39
C LEU A 231 -16.08 -9.30 -4.78
N SER A 232 -15.62 -10.37 -4.11
CA SER A 232 -16.21 -11.71 -4.23
C SER A 232 -17.66 -11.72 -3.76
N ARG A 233 -17.92 -11.22 -2.55
CA ARG A 233 -19.23 -11.28 -1.91
C ARG A 233 -20.28 -10.37 -2.55
N THR A 234 -19.84 -9.27 -3.14
CA THR A 234 -20.70 -8.39 -3.94
C THR A 234 -20.96 -8.91 -5.36
N GLY A 235 -20.39 -10.07 -5.73
CA GLY A 235 -20.58 -10.69 -7.05
C GLY A 235 -19.85 -9.98 -8.18
N LYS A 236 -18.99 -9.00 -7.90
CA LYS A 236 -18.19 -8.29 -8.93
C LYS A 236 -17.04 -9.13 -9.44
N TYR A 237 -16.50 -10.00 -8.59
CA TYR A 237 -15.48 -10.98 -8.95
C TYR A 237 -16.03 -12.36 -8.63
N THR A 238 -16.00 -13.25 -9.62
CA THR A 238 -16.34 -14.66 -9.41
C THR A 238 -15.04 -15.46 -9.42
N PHE A 239 -14.70 -16.03 -8.26
CA PHE A 239 -13.54 -16.92 -8.15
C PHE A 239 -13.94 -18.35 -8.51
N PRO A 240 -13.06 -19.14 -9.14
CA PRO A 240 -13.31 -20.56 -9.38
C PRO A 240 -13.55 -21.30 -8.06
N THR A 241 -14.53 -22.20 -8.04
CA THR A 241 -14.75 -23.08 -6.89
C THR A 241 -13.77 -24.24 -6.94
N TYR A 242 -12.95 -24.36 -5.90
CA TYR A 242 -12.02 -25.48 -5.72
C TYR A 242 -12.03 -25.94 -4.26
N VAL A 243 -11.69 -27.20 -4.04
CA VAL A 243 -11.48 -27.73 -2.69
C VAL A 243 -10.09 -27.27 -2.24
N TYR A 244 -10.03 -26.51 -1.16
CA TYR A 244 -8.78 -26.03 -0.58
C TYR A 244 -8.39 -26.88 0.63
N MET A 245 -7.09 -27.11 0.79
CA MET A 245 -6.50 -27.63 2.01
C MET A 245 -5.47 -26.61 2.50
N ARG A 246 -5.65 -26.13 3.73
CA ARG A 246 -4.71 -25.21 4.36
C ARG A 246 -3.79 -26.02 5.27
N ASP A 247 -2.54 -26.15 4.86
CA ASP A 247 -1.47 -26.78 5.60
C ASP A 247 -0.56 -25.73 6.27
N SER A 248 0.07 -26.12 7.37
CA SER A 248 1.03 -25.29 8.11
C SER A 248 2.46 -25.42 7.56
N SER A 249 2.63 -26.02 6.38
CA SER A 249 3.95 -26.30 5.80
C SER A 249 4.68 -25.05 5.34
N MET A 250 3.95 -24.00 4.95
CA MET A 250 4.53 -22.81 4.34
C MET A 250 5.32 -21.95 5.34
N PHE A 251 4.86 -21.87 6.60
CA PHE A 251 5.56 -21.19 7.69
C PHE A 251 5.65 -22.11 8.91
N PRO A 252 6.79 -22.81 9.07
CA PRO A 252 7.03 -23.66 10.23
C PRO A 252 7.06 -22.86 11.54
N ASP A 253 7.78 -21.74 11.52
CA ASP A 253 8.04 -20.91 12.69
C ASP A 253 7.67 -19.44 12.44
N ARG A 254 7.35 -18.73 13.54
CA ARG A 254 7.13 -17.28 13.56
C ARG A 254 8.32 -16.50 12.98
N ASP A 255 9.54 -16.92 13.28
CA ASP A 255 10.74 -16.23 12.79
C ASP A 255 10.87 -16.35 11.27
N CYS A 256 10.37 -17.43 10.69
CA CYS A 256 10.31 -17.56 9.23
C CYS A 256 9.31 -16.59 8.61
N LEU A 257 8.15 -16.41 9.25
CA LEU A 257 7.14 -15.43 8.81
C LEU A 257 7.70 -14.00 8.87
N LEU A 258 8.37 -13.63 9.97
CA LEU A 258 8.93 -12.29 10.14
C LEU A 258 10.03 -11.99 9.11
N ARG A 259 10.95 -12.94 8.89
CA ARG A 259 11.98 -12.79 7.84
C ARG A 259 11.37 -12.62 6.45
N TYR A 260 10.29 -13.35 6.15
CA TYR A 260 9.62 -13.23 4.87
C TYR A 260 8.88 -11.89 4.73
N GLU A 261 8.24 -11.40 5.78
CA GLU A 261 7.64 -10.07 5.80
C GLU A 261 8.68 -8.97 5.59
N GLU A 262 9.82 -9.03 6.31
CA GLU A 262 10.94 -8.11 6.16
C GLU A 262 11.47 -8.12 4.71
N ALA A 263 11.67 -9.29 4.12
CA ALA A 263 12.09 -9.42 2.73
C ALA A 263 11.09 -8.75 1.77
N VAL A 264 9.79 -8.96 1.96
CA VAL A 264 8.74 -8.35 1.13
C VAL A 264 8.68 -6.82 1.31
N GLN A 265 8.99 -6.29 2.50
CA GLN A 265 9.11 -4.86 2.72
C GLN A 265 10.36 -4.27 2.04
N LEU A 266 11.49 -4.98 2.08
CA LEU A 266 12.71 -4.59 1.39
C LEU A 266 12.51 -4.53 -0.12
N VAL A 267 11.84 -5.54 -0.70
CA VAL A 267 11.53 -5.55 -2.14
C VAL A 267 10.69 -4.33 -2.55
N GLU A 268 9.66 -3.98 -1.76
CA GLU A 268 8.83 -2.79 -2.06
C GLU A 268 9.64 -1.49 -1.98
N GLN A 269 10.52 -1.37 -0.99
CA GLN A 269 11.43 -0.23 -0.89
C GLN A 269 12.36 -0.15 -2.09
N MET A 270 12.94 -1.29 -2.52
CA MET A 270 13.79 -1.37 -3.69
C MET A 270 13.04 -1.00 -4.97
N ASP A 271 11.82 -1.51 -5.18
CA ASP A 271 10.99 -1.16 -6.33
C ASP A 271 10.69 0.34 -6.38
N ALA A 272 10.35 0.95 -5.24
CA ALA A 272 10.13 2.39 -5.13
C ALA A 272 11.41 3.19 -5.48
N PHE A 273 12.58 2.73 -5.06
CA PHE A 273 13.85 3.34 -5.45
C PHE A 273 14.12 3.16 -6.95
N VAL A 274 13.84 1.99 -7.52
CA VAL A 274 14.03 1.71 -8.96
C VAL A 274 13.15 2.60 -9.83
N GLU A 275 11.91 2.84 -9.41
CA GLU A 275 11.04 3.82 -10.07
C GLU A 275 11.60 5.24 -9.93
N GLY A 276 12.05 5.62 -8.73
CA GLY A 276 12.66 6.91 -8.44
C GLY A 276 13.98 7.17 -9.17
N MET A 277 14.76 6.13 -9.48
CA MET A 277 16.01 6.21 -10.24
C MET A 277 15.81 6.75 -11.67
N LYS A 278 14.61 6.62 -12.23
CA LYS A 278 14.29 7.25 -13.53
C LYS A 278 14.29 8.79 -13.46
N SER A 279 14.13 9.35 -12.26
CA SER A 279 13.90 10.78 -12.00
C SER A 279 14.96 11.48 -11.14
N SER A 280 15.64 10.78 -10.23
CA SER A 280 16.60 11.39 -9.29
C SER A 280 17.83 10.53 -9.00
N LEU A 281 18.99 11.18 -8.88
CA LEU A 281 20.26 10.55 -8.50
C LEU A 281 20.33 10.22 -7.00
N ASP A 282 19.55 10.93 -6.17
CA ASP A 282 19.52 10.70 -4.71
C ASP A 282 18.83 9.37 -4.37
N SER A 283 17.83 8.96 -5.17
CA SER A 283 17.21 7.64 -5.05
C SER A 283 18.20 6.51 -5.35
N ALA A 284 19.14 6.70 -6.28
CA ALA A 284 20.19 5.73 -6.56
C ALA A 284 21.19 5.62 -5.38
N ARG A 285 21.55 6.75 -4.75
CA ARG A 285 22.41 6.75 -3.56
C ARG A 285 21.76 6.09 -2.35
N ALA A 286 20.45 6.26 -2.17
CA ALA A 286 19.69 5.61 -1.11
C ALA A 286 19.53 4.10 -1.32
N CYS A 287 19.61 3.61 -2.56
CA CYS A 287 19.52 2.19 -2.89
C CYS A 287 20.80 1.40 -2.54
N LEU A 288 21.99 2.02 -2.69
CA LEU A 288 23.29 1.38 -2.41
C LEU A 288 23.39 0.71 -1.02
N PRO A 289 23.06 1.36 0.11
CA PRO A 289 23.15 0.71 1.42
C PRO A 289 22.18 -0.46 1.58
N LEU A 290 21.02 -0.43 0.90
CA LEU A 290 20.08 -1.55 0.94
C LEU A 290 20.59 -2.74 0.13
N LEU A 291 21.27 -2.48 -1.00
CA LEU A 291 21.93 -3.53 -1.76
C LEU A 291 23.05 -4.19 -0.96
N ASP A 292 23.87 -3.40 -0.26
CA ASP A 292 24.94 -3.93 0.60
C ASP A 292 24.39 -4.84 1.72
N ILE A 293 23.20 -4.54 2.25
CA ILE A 293 22.51 -5.36 3.26
C ILE A 293 21.93 -6.65 2.63
N CYS A 294 21.36 -6.56 1.43
CA CYS A 294 20.68 -7.68 0.78
C CYS A 294 21.65 -8.65 0.09
N GLU A 295 22.81 -8.17 -0.37
CA GLU A 295 23.83 -8.96 -1.06
C GLU A 295 24.25 -10.23 -0.30
N PRO A 296 24.61 -10.20 1.00
CA PRO A 296 25.02 -11.42 1.72
C PRO A 296 23.88 -12.43 1.84
N ALA A 297 22.65 -11.97 2.12
CA ALA A 297 21.49 -12.86 2.22
C ALA A 297 21.14 -13.50 0.86
N TRP A 298 21.29 -12.74 -0.23
CA TRP A 298 21.10 -13.26 -1.57
C TRP A 298 22.21 -14.25 -1.98
N LEU A 299 23.46 -13.99 -1.61
CA LEU A 299 24.57 -14.91 -1.82
C LEU A 299 24.39 -16.22 -1.04
N GLU A 300 23.91 -16.14 0.20
CA GLU A 300 23.58 -17.33 1.01
C GLU A 300 22.44 -18.14 0.37
N ALA A 301 21.35 -17.48 -0.02
CA ALA A 301 20.23 -18.15 -0.69
C ALA A 301 20.64 -18.78 -2.04
N THR A 302 21.48 -18.09 -2.83
CA THR A 302 21.99 -18.66 -4.08
C THR A 302 22.98 -19.79 -3.84
N HIS A 303 23.76 -19.76 -2.76
CA HIS A 303 24.62 -20.86 -2.35
C HIS A 303 23.81 -22.08 -1.91
N GLU A 304 22.76 -21.90 -1.11
CA GLU A 304 21.82 -22.96 -0.72
C GLU A 304 21.13 -23.58 -1.94
N MET A 305 20.64 -22.77 -2.88
CA MET A 305 20.05 -23.29 -4.12
C MET A 305 21.07 -24.07 -4.96
N ARG A 306 22.34 -23.64 -4.96
CA ARG A 306 23.41 -24.32 -5.70
C ARG A 306 23.83 -25.66 -5.07
N THR A 307 23.73 -25.81 -3.74
CA THR A 307 23.98 -27.10 -3.08
C THR A 307 22.82 -28.08 -3.29
N VAL A 308 21.58 -27.58 -3.33
CA VAL A 308 20.39 -28.38 -3.59
C VAL A 308 20.31 -28.82 -5.06
N TYR A 309 20.69 -27.95 -6.00
CA TYR A 309 20.66 -28.22 -7.44
C TYR A 309 22.07 -28.06 -8.06
N PRO A 310 22.94 -29.09 -7.97
CA PRO A 310 24.31 -29.02 -8.44
C PRO A 310 24.42 -28.88 -9.98
N GLU A 311 23.36 -29.22 -10.73
CA GLU A 311 23.33 -29.19 -12.20
C GLU A 311 22.27 -28.24 -12.75
N ALA A 312 22.47 -26.92 -12.59
CA ALA A 312 21.61 -25.90 -13.21
C ALA A 312 21.50 -25.99 -14.75
N LEU A 313 22.39 -26.75 -15.41
CA LEU A 313 22.40 -26.92 -16.86
C LEU A 313 21.43 -28.01 -17.36
N HIS A 314 21.04 -28.95 -16.49
CA HIS A 314 20.03 -29.98 -16.75
C HIS A 314 18.73 -29.72 -15.99
N ASP A 315 18.61 -28.53 -15.38
CA ASP A 315 17.42 -28.16 -14.62
C ASP A 315 16.19 -28.15 -15.55
N PRO A 316 15.26 -29.10 -15.37
CA PRO A 316 14.06 -29.19 -16.20
C PRO A 316 13.16 -27.95 -16.05
N ASP A 317 13.33 -27.17 -14.98
CA ASP A 317 12.54 -25.98 -14.67
C ASP A 317 13.13 -24.69 -15.27
N THR A 318 14.27 -24.78 -15.98
CA THR A 318 14.82 -23.62 -16.70
C THR A 318 13.84 -23.20 -17.81
N HIS A 319 13.23 -22.02 -17.66
CA HIS A 319 12.33 -21.48 -18.67
C HIS A 319 13.03 -21.36 -20.03
N VAL A 320 12.32 -21.79 -21.09
CA VAL A 320 12.82 -21.93 -22.46
C VAL A 320 13.58 -20.69 -22.96
N THR A 321 13.13 -19.48 -22.61
CA THR A 321 13.81 -18.21 -22.95
C THR A 321 15.25 -18.13 -22.46
N TYR A 322 15.53 -18.62 -21.25
CA TYR A 322 16.88 -18.59 -20.68
C TYR A 322 17.72 -19.75 -21.18
N THR A 323 17.12 -20.90 -21.49
CA THR A 323 17.80 -22.05 -22.09
C THR A 323 18.55 -21.65 -23.35
N PHE A 324 17.92 -20.90 -24.27
CA PHE A 324 18.60 -20.41 -25.48
C PHE A 324 19.74 -19.44 -25.20
N SER A 325 19.58 -18.58 -24.19
CA SER A 325 20.63 -17.64 -23.78
C SER A 325 21.85 -18.38 -23.22
N LEU A 326 21.60 -19.42 -22.41
CA LEU A 326 22.63 -20.30 -21.86
C LEU A 326 23.32 -21.12 -22.96
N GLN A 327 22.56 -21.72 -23.87
CA GLN A 327 23.11 -22.46 -25.02
C GLN A 327 24.03 -21.58 -25.87
N ARG A 328 23.61 -20.36 -26.20
CA ARG A 328 24.46 -19.40 -26.93
C ARG A 328 25.71 -19.01 -26.15
N ARG A 329 25.61 -18.87 -24.83
CA ARG A 329 26.74 -18.54 -23.96
C ARG A 329 27.73 -19.70 -23.86
N LEU A 330 27.22 -20.93 -23.73
CA LEU A 330 28.03 -22.14 -23.69
C LEU A 330 28.75 -22.37 -25.02
N ALA A 331 28.05 -22.25 -26.15
CA ALA A 331 28.65 -22.34 -27.49
C ALA A 331 29.79 -21.31 -27.69
N ARG A 332 29.64 -20.09 -27.15
CA ARG A 332 30.71 -19.08 -27.14
C ARG A 332 31.88 -19.51 -26.26
N LEU A 333 31.63 -20.01 -25.05
CA LEU A 333 32.67 -20.45 -24.12
C LEU A 333 33.44 -21.67 -24.64
N GLU A 334 32.75 -22.69 -25.18
CA GLU A 334 33.37 -23.86 -25.80
C GLU A 334 34.25 -23.47 -27.00
N SER A 335 33.82 -22.46 -27.76
CA SER A 335 34.61 -21.88 -28.84
C SER A 335 35.84 -21.13 -28.32
N GLN A 336 35.72 -20.37 -27.22
CA GLN A 336 36.82 -19.62 -26.61
C GLN A 336 37.85 -20.54 -25.94
N LEU A 337 37.39 -21.60 -25.28
CA LEU A 337 38.22 -22.63 -24.64
C LEU A 337 38.78 -23.64 -25.63
N LYS A 338 38.48 -23.50 -26.94
CA LYS A 338 38.94 -24.38 -28.02
C LYS A 338 38.62 -25.86 -27.77
N ILE A 339 37.47 -26.14 -27.16
CA ILE A 339 37.03 -27.50 -26.90
C ILE A 339 36.75 -28.18 -28.26
N PRO A 340 37.30 -29.39 -28.50
CA PRO A 340 37.09 -30.12 -29.75
C PRO A 340 35.59 -30.37 -29.99
N LYS A 341 35.15 -30.29 -31.25
CA LYS A 341 33.72 -30.38 -31.62
C LYS A 341 33.03 -31.66 -31.13
N SER A 342 33.77 -32.75 -30.94
CA SER A 342 33.28 -34.03 -30.41
C SER A 342 32.93 -34.00 -28.92
N ALA A 343 33.50 -33.06 -28.17
CA ALA A 343 33.26 -32.88 -26.73
C ALA A 343 32.32 -31.68 -26.44
N ARG A 344 31.79 -31.04 -27.48
CA ARG A 344 30.83 -29.95 -27.34
C ARG A 344 29.43 -30.50 -27.10
N GLN A 345 28.64 -29.78 -26.31
CA GLN A 345 27.26 -30.16 -26.08
C GLN A 345 26.43 -29.96 -27.35
N THR A 346 25.61 -30.96 -27.69
CA THR A 346 24.68 -30.89 -28.82
C THR A 346 23.31 -30.50 -28.29
N PHE A 347 22.82 -29.32 -28.67
CA PHE A 347 21.54 -28.80 -28.21
C PHE A 347 20.40 -29.25 -29.12
N ILE A 348 19.32 -29.79 -28.53
CA ILE A 348 18.17 -30.36 -29.24
C ILE A 348 17.12 -29.29 -29.57
N LEU A 349 17.06 -28.22 -28.78
CA LEU A 349 16.12 -27.11 -28.94
C LEU A 349 16.70 -26.05 -29.87
N ALA A 350 16.13 -25.91 -31.07
CA ALA A 350 16.43 -24.82 -31.99
C ALA A 350 15.13 -24.09 -32.36
N HIS A 351 15.07 -22.78 -32.16
CA HIS A 351 13.96 -21.98 -32.68
C HIS A 351 14.05 -21.90 -34.20
N ARG A 352 12.89 -21.97 -34.87
CA ARG A 352 12.79 -21.66 -36.30
C ARG A 352 13.10 -20.18 -36.52
N GLU A 353 13.84 -19.86 -37.57
CA GLU A 353 14.11 -18.48 -37.94
C GLU A 353 12.80 -17.71 -38.19
N PRO A 354 12.63 -16.53 -37.57
CA PRO A 354 11.41 -15.75 -37.75
C PRO A 354 11.33 -15.19 -39.17
N ARG A 355 10.11 -15.13 -39.74
CA ARG A 355 9.87 -14.43 -41.01
C ARG A 355 10.04 -12.93 -40.79
N VAL A 356 11.11 -12.36 -41.34
CA VAL A 356 11.35 -10.92 -41.30
C VAL A 356 10.49 -10.25 -42.38
N VAL A 357 9.65 -9.29 -41.98
CA VAL A 357 8.86 -8.45 -42.89
C VAL A 357 9.27 -7.01 -42.64
N GLU A 358 9.68 -6.33 -43.71
CA GLU A 358 10.17 -4.96 -43.68
C GLU A 358 9.08 -4.00 -44.17
N PHE A 359 8.97 -2.84 -43.53
CA PHE A 359 8.01 -1.81 -43.87
C PHE A 359 8.71 -0.44 -43.87
N GLU A 360 8.34 0.40 -44.83
CA GLU A 360 8.82 1.78 -44.94
C GLU A 360 7.71 2.76 -44.50
N GLY A 361 8.09 3.84 -43.84
CA GLY A 361 7.14 4.86 -43.37
C GLY A 361 7.80 6.22 -43.14
N VAL A 362 7.06 7.29 -43.45
CA VAL A 362 7.53 8.67 -43.29
C VAL A 362 7.29 9.14 -41.85
N ARG A 363 8.35 9.56 -41.15
CA ARG A 363 8.24 10.14 -39.79
C ARG A 363 7.74 11.58 -39.88
N VAL A 364 6.59 11.85 -39.26
CA VAL A 364 5.89 13.16 -39.34
C VAL A 364 6.61 14.31 -38.61
N ASN A 365 7.50 14.05 -37.65
CA ASN A 365 8.06 15.08 -36.76
C ASN A 365 9.57 15.35 -36.85
N GLY A 366 10.28 14.90 -37.91
CA GLY A 366 11.66 15.33 -38.25
C GLY A 366 12.80 15.10 -37.23
N ARG A 367 12.51 14.75 -35.98
CA ARG A 367 13.52 14.46 -34.95
C ARG A 367 14.03 13.03 -35.12
N LEU A 368 15.31 12.91 -35.45
CA LEU A 368 16.09 11.67 -35.34
C LEU A 368 16.25 11.32 -33.86
N VAL A 369 15.28 10.59 -33.31
CA VAL A 369 15.46 9.90 -32.03
C VAL A 369 16.32 8.68 -32.32
N GLN A 370 17.59 8.70 -31.88
CA GLN A 370 18.39 7.48 -31.82
C GLN A 370 17.65 6.47 -30.91
N PRO A 371 17.39 5.24 -31.39
CA PRO A 371 16.74 4.26 -30.55
C PRO A 371 17.62 3.96 -29.34
N ARG A 372 17.07 4.16 -28.14
CA ARG A 372 17.79 3.95 -26.87
C ARG A 372 18.24 2.50 -26.65
N ASN A 373 17.69 1.55 -27.41
CA ASN A 373 18.02 0.13 -27.34
C ASN A 373 18.42 -0.39 -28.74
N MET A 374 19.65 -0.88 -28.86
CA MET A 374 20.24 -1.46 -30.07
C MET A 374 19.67 -2.85 -30.42
N LEU A 375 18.37 -2.94 -30.70
CA LEU A 375 17.75 -4.14 -31.30
C LEU A 375 16.98 -3.84 -32.59
N ARG A 376 16.98 -2.60 -33.06
CA ARG A 376 16.54 -2.23 -34.40
C ARG A 376 17.64 -1.44 -35.09
N GLN A 377 18.36 -2.10 -36.00
CA GLN A 377 19.28 -1.44 -36.91
C GLN A 377 18.46 -0.61 -37.90
N THR A 378 18.23 0.66 -37.59
CA THR A 378 17.88 1.64 -38.62
C THR A 378 19.15 1.96 -39.38
N VAL A 379 19.32 1.40 -40.57
CA VAL A 379 20.37 1.84 -41.50
C VAL A 379 19.98 3.22 -42.01
N LEU A 380 20.71 4.24 -41.55
CA LEU A 380 20.58 5.59 -42.07
C LEU A 380 21.34 5.66 -43.39
N THR A 381 20.64 5.57 -44.53
CA THR A 381 21.24 5.94 -45.82
C THR A 381 21.31 7.46 -45.89
N ASN A 382 22.51 8.02 -45.80
CA ASN A 382 22.76 9.45 -45.99
C ASN A 382 22.41 9.84 -47.43
N ALA A 383 21.19 10.35 -47.63
CA ALA A 383 20.86 11.13 -48.80
C ALA A 383 21.45 12.53 -48.60
N ASN A 384 22.72 12.71 -49.02
CA ASN A 384 23.25 13.98 -49.52
C ASN A 384 24.70 13.78 -49.99
N LEU A 385 24.84 13.37 -51.25
CA LEU A 385 25.99 13.70 -52.08
C LEU A 385 25.43 14.16 -53.42
N ALA A 386 25.60 15.46 -53.68
CA ALA A 386 25.28 16.13 -54.91
C ALA A 386 26.02 15.46 -56.09
N ASP A 387 25.35 15.23 -57.21
CA ASP A 387 25.44 16.10 -58.39
C ASP A 387 24.70 15.50 -59.58
N ALA A 388 24.33 16.40 -60.48
CA ALA A 388 23.40 16.20 -61.57
C ALA A 388 23.86 15.23 -62.68
N ARG A 389 22.84 14.80 -63.44
CA ARG A 389 22.83 14.38 -64.86
C ARG A 389 22.86 12.88 -65.17
N ASN A 390 21.98 12.58 -66.12
CA ASN A 390 21.81 11.38 -66.93
C ASN A 390 20.93 10.27 -66.34
N GLY A 391 19.79 10.12 -67.02
CA GLY A 391 18.69 9.26 -66.64
C GLY A 391 19.00 7.78 -66.73
N LYS A 392 18.30 7.05 -65.88
CA LYS A 392 17.65 5.77 -66.16
C LYS A 392 16.82 5.44 -64.92
N VAL A 393 15.49 5.39 -65.10
CA VAL A 393 14.56 4.86 -64.11
C VAL A 393 14.69 3.34 -64.10
N PRO A 394 14.95 2.67 -62.97
CA PRO A 394 14.66 1.24 -62.84
C PRO A 394 13.22 1.09 -62.35
N VAL A 395 12.41 0.47 -63.21
CA VAL A 395 11.03 0.07 -62.93
C VAL A 395 11.05 -0.99 -61.81
N GLY A 396 10.53 -0.65 -60.64
CA GLY A 396 10.22 -1.59 -59.56
C GLY A 396 8.70 -1.80 -59.52
N HIS A 397 8.27 -3.05 -59.66
CA HIS A 397 6.86 -3.42 -59.67
C HIS A 397 6.14 -3.02 -58.38
N HIS A 398 5.21 -2.06 -58.50
CA HIS A 398 4.21 -1.77 -57.48
C HIS A 398 3.17 -2.90 -57.45
N VAL A 399 3.04 -3.59 -56.33
CA VAL A 399 1.80 -4.34 -56.03
C VAL A 399 0.95 -3.45 -55.11
N PRO A 400 -0.24 -3.02 -55.55
CA PRO A 400 -1.10 -2.14 -54.76
C PRO A 400 -1.74 -2.89 -53.58
N TRP A 401 -1.91 -2.14 -52.49
CA TRP A 401 -2.42 -2.51 -51.16
C TRP A 401 -3.89 -3.01 -51.08
N ASN A 402 -4.44 -3.57 -52.16
CA ASN A 402 -5.85 -3.98 -52.21
C ASN A 402 -6.05 -5.50 -52.37
N SER A 403 -5.10 -6.34 -51.95
CA SER A 403 -5.25 -7.80 -52.06
C SER A 403 -4.84 -8.56 -50.80
N ILE A 404 -5.16 -8.03 -49.64
CA ILE A 404 -5.28 -8.82 -48.41
C ILE A 404 -6.66 -8.53 -47.83
N ALA A 405 -7.63 -9.32 -48.28
CA ALA A 405 -8.86 -9.62 -47.57
C ALA A 405 -8.83 -11.11 -47.24
#